data_AF-A0A1H0W336-F1
#
_entry.id   AF-A0A1H0W336-F1
#
_cell.length_a   1.000
_cell.length_b   1.000
_cell.length_c   1.000
_cell.angle_alpha   90.00
_cell.angle_beta   90.00
_cell.angle_gamma   90.00
#
_symmetry.space_group_name_H-M   'P 1'
#
loop_
_entity.id
_entity.type
_entity.pdbx_description
1 polymer ?
#
loop_
_entity_poly.entity_id
_entity_poly.type
_entity_poly.pdbx_seq_one_letter_code
_entity_poly.pdbx_strand_id
1 'polypeptide(L)'
;MMRILLFLATNLAVVLIASITLSLFGFNGFMAANGVDLNLNQLLVFCAVFGFAGSLFSLFISKWMAKMSTSTQVITQPRTRHEQWLLQTVEELSREAGIKMPEVGIFPAYEANAFATGWNKNDALVAVSQGMLERFSYDEVKAVLAHEIGHVANGDMVTLALVQGVVNTFVMFFARIIGNFVDKVIFKNEGGRGIAYFVATIFAELVLGFLASAITMWFSRKREFRADEAGARLAGTGAMIAALQHLRSEQGLPVHMPDSLTAFGINGGIKQGMARLFMSHPPLEERIDALRRRG
;
A
#
# COMPACT_ATOMS: atom_id res chain seq x y z
N MET A 1 0.38 -17.42 -8.89
CA MET A 1 1.33 -16.99 -9.95
C MET A 1 0.62 -16.37 -11.15
N MET A 2 -0.41 -17.01 -11.73
CA MET A 2 -1.14 -16.47 -12.89
C MET A 2 -1.70 -15.04 -12.68
N ARG A 3 -2.26 -14.73 -11.51
CA ARG A 3 -2.81 -13.38 -11.22
C ARG A 3 -1.74 -12.28 -11.24
N ILE A 4 -0.57 -12.54 -10.65
CA ILE A 4 0.55 -11.58 -10.64
C ILE A 4 1.11 -11.40 -12.05
N LEU A 5 1.22 -12.49 -12.82
CA LEU A 5 1.68 -12.44 -14.21
C LEU A 5 0.71 -11.66 -15.10
N LEU A 6 -0.60 -11.94 -15.01
CA LEU A 6 -1.62 -11.19 -15.73
C LEU A 6 -1.64 -9.71 -15.32
N PHE A 7 -1.42 -9.41 -14.05
CA PHE A 7 -1.37 -8.04 -13.56
C PHE A 7 -0.12 -7.31 -14.07
N LEU A 8 1.05 -7.94 -14.03
CA LEU A 8 2.28 -7.41 -14.62
C LEU A 8 2.12 -7.16 -16.12
N ALA A 9 1.55 -8.13 -16.86
CA ALA A 9 1.26 -7.99 -18.27
C ALA A 9 0.28 -6.83 -18.55
N THR A 10 -0.73 -6.64 -17.69
CA THR A 10 -1.67 -5.53 -17.79
C THR A 10 -0.98 -4.20 -17.57
N ASN A 11 -0.12 -4.07 -16.55
CA ASN A 11 0.63 -2.83 -16.29
C ASN A 11 1.59 -2.51 -17.45
N LEU A 12 2.27 -3.52 -18.00
CA LEU A 12 3.12 -3.35 -19.18
C LEU A 12 2.31 -2.95 -20.41
N ALA A 13 1.14 -3.57 -20.64
CA ALA A 13 0.24 -3.23 -21.72
C ALA A 13 -0.28 -1.79 -21.61
N VAL A 14 -0.59 -1.31 -20.40
CA VAL A 14 -1.01 0.09 -20.17
C VAL A 14 0.10 1.06 -20.58
N VAL A 15 1.35 0.80 -20.17
CA VAL A 15 2.50 1.63 -20.54
C VAL A 15 2.72 1.60 -22.06
N LEU A 16 2.62 0.42 -22.68
CA LEU A 16 2.78 0.24 -24.13
C LEU A 16 1.68 0.94 -24.92
N ILE A 17 0.42 0.81 -24.51
CA ILE A 17 -0.71 1.51 -25.13
C ILE A 17 -0.54 3.03 -25.01
N ALA A 18 -0.10 3.53 -23.85
CA ALA A 18 0.19 4.95 -23.68
C ALA A 18 1.26 5.45 -24.67
N SER A 19 2.37 4.70 -24.83
CA SER A 19 3.42 4.99 -25.81
C SER A 19 2.87 5.03 -27.25
N ILE A 20 2.13 4.00 -27.66
CA ILE A 20 1.54 3.92 -29.00
C ILE A 20 0.56 5.09 -29.22
N THR A 21 -0.29 5.38 -28.24
CA THR A 21 -1.28 6.46 -28.33
C THR A 21 -0.61 7.81 -28.53
N LEU A 22 0.40 8.15 -27.71
CA LEU A 22 1.15 9.42 -27.84
C LEU A 22 1.87 9.52 -29.18
N SER A 23 2.38 8.40 -29.70
CA SER A 23 3.01 8.35 -31.01
C SER A 23 2.00 8.57 -32.14
N LEU A 24 0.81 7.94 -32.07
CA LEU A 24 -0.24 8.06 -33.09
C LEU A 24 -0.82 9.48 -33.17
N PHE A 25 -0.98 10.15 -32.03
CA PHE A 25 -1.44 11.54 -32.00
C PHE A 25 -0.37 12.56 -32.40
N GLY A 26 0.83 12.10 -32.82
CA GLY A 26 1.88 12.99 -33.30
C GLY A 26 2.47 13.90 -32.22
N PHE A 27 2.32 13.54 -30.93
CA PHE A 27 2.76 14.37 -29.81
C PHE A 27 4.27 14.67 -29.88
N ASN A 28 5.07 13.72 -30.37
CA ASN A 28 6.50 13.92 -30.66
C ASN A 28 6.73 15.08 -31.63
N GLY A 29 5.97 15.13 -32.73
CA GLY A 29 6.09 16.17 -33.74
C GLY A 29 5.61 17.53 -33.25
N PHE A 30 4.52 17.56 -32.49
CA PHE A 30 4.01 18.78 -31.84
C PHE A 30 5.04 19.36 -30.86
N MET A 31 5.66 18.52 -30.03
CA MET A 31 6.67 18.96 -29.06
C MET A 31 7.95 19.44 -29.75
N ALA A 32 8.44 18.71 -30.75
CA ALA A 32 9.61 19.10 -31.54
C ALA A 32 9.40 20.44 -32.27
N ALA A 33 8.21 20.67 -32.84
CA ALA A 33 7.85 21.94 -33.48
C ALA A 33 7.85 23.13 -32.50
N ASN A 34 7.69 22.87 -31.21
CA ASN A 34 7.73 23.86 -30.13
C ASN A 34 9.10 23.91 -29.41
N GLY A 35 10.16 23.36 -30.02
CA GLY A 35 11.53 23.40 -29.47
C GLY A 35 11.78 22.41 -28.32
N VAL A 36 10.88 21.45 -28.11
CA VAL A 36 11.03 20.37 -27.13
C VAL A 36 11.46 19.09 -27.84
N ASP A 37 12.78 18.87 -27.92
CA ASP A 37 13.36 17.64 -28.46
C ASP A 37 13.38 16.53 -27.39
N LEU A 38 12.22 15.91 -27.17
CA LEU A 38 12.06 14.76 -26.26
C LEU A 38 11.68 13.51 -27.05
N ASN A 39 12.49 12.47 -26.93
CA ASN A 39 12.07 11.14 -27.30
C ASN A 39 11.12 10.58 -26.22
N LEU A 40 9.81 10.69 -26.44
CA LEU A 40 8.80 10.26 -25.45
C LEU A 40 8.90 8.78 -25.11
N ASN A 41 9.32 7.93 -26.05
CA ASN A 41 9.47 6.49 -25.78
C ASN A 41 10.62 6.24 -24.80
N GLN A 42 11.77 6.88 -25.02
CA GLN A 42 12.90 6.80 -24.09
C GLN A 42 12.55 7.39 -22.72
N LEU A 43 11.82 8.52 -22.71
CA LEU A 43 11.35 9.14 -21.47
C LEU A 43 10.38 8.22 -20.71
N LEU A 44 9.45 7.58 -21.40
CA LEU A 44 8.50 6.66 -20.77
C LEU A 44 9.21 5.42 -20.22
N VAL A 45 10.16 4.85 -20.97
CA VAL A 45 10.97 3.72 -20.48
C VAL A 45 11.79 4.13 -19.26
N PHE A 46 12.42 5.30 -19.28
CA PHE A 46 13.12 5.86 -18.13
C PHE A 46 12.18 5.98 -16.92
N CYS A 47 11.02 6.63 -17.08
CA CYS A 47 10.04 6.77 -16.01
C CYS A 47 9.45 5.43 -15.54
N ALA A 48 9.34 4.44 -16.43
CA ALA A 48 8.94 3.08 -16.08
C ALA A 48 9.99 2.43 -15.17
N VAL A 49 11.26 2.43 -15.58
CA VAL A 49 12.36 1.87 -14.79
C VAL A 49 12.41 2.52 -13.41
N PHE A 50 12.44 3.85 -13.32
CA PHE A 50 12.54 4.54 -12.03
C PHE A 50 11.26 4.40 -11.18
N GLY A 51 10.08 4.39 -11.82
CA GLY A 51 8.79 4.30 -11.12
C GLY A 51 8.64 2.94 -10.44
N PHE A 52 8.96 1.86 -11.18
CA PHE A 52 8.97 0.52 -10.64
C PHE A 52 10.13 0.27 -9.68
N ALA A 53 11.34 0.77 -9.97
CA ALA A 53 12.51 0.55 -9.13
C ALA A 53 12.26 0.98 -7.68
N GLY A 54 11.72 2.17 -7.44
CA GLY A 54 11.39 2.64 -6.09
C GLY A 54 10.37 1.75 -5.38
N SER A 55 9.29 1.39 -6.07
CA SER A 55 8.20 0.57 -5.51
C SER A 55 8.64 -0.87 -5.18
N LEU A 56 9.42 -1.49 -6.06
CA LEU A 56 9.93 -2.85 -5.88
C LEU A 56 11.02 -2.87 -4.82
N PHE A 57 11.94 -1.89 -4.83
CA PHE A 57 12.93 -1.75 -3.78
C PHE A 57 12.26 -1.63 -2.40
N SER A 58 11.26 -0.77 -2.27
CA SER A 58 10.46 -0.63 -1.04
C SER A 58 9.81 -1.96 -0.61
N LEU A 59 9.23 -2.70 -1.56
CA LEU A 59 8.65 -4.01 -1.30
C LEU A 59 9.68 -5.03 -0.77
N PHE A 60 10.87 -5.11 -1.37
CA PHE A 60 11.90 -6.07 -0.95
C PHE A 60 12.48 -5.76 0.43
N ILE A 61 12.63 -4.46 0.78
CA ILE A 61 13.12 -4.07 2.11
C ILE A 61 12.02 -4.04 3.17
N SER A 62 10.74 -4.10 2.78
CA SER A 62 9.59 -3.87 3.68
C SER A 62 9.61 -4.76 4.92
N LYS A 63 9.90 -6.06 4.79
CA LYS A 63 9.98 -7.02 5.89
C LYS A 63 11.11 -6.70 6.86
N TRP A 64 12.30 -6.37 6.33
CA TRP A 64 13.46 -5.99 7.15
C TRP A 64 13.20 -4.67 7.88
N MET A 65 12.71 -3.67 7.15
CA MET A 65 12.39 -2.35 7.69
C MET A 65 11.33 -2.44 8.79
N ALA A 66 10.25 -3.20 8.58
CA ALA A 66 9.18 -3.37 9.56
C ALA A 66 9.69 -4.02 10.86
N LYS A 67 10.55 -5.05 10.78
CA LYS A 67 11.16 -5.66 11.96
C LYS A 67 12.00 -4.66 12.74
N MET A 68 12.78 -3.85 12.03
CA MET A 68 13.69 -2.89 12.66
C MET A 68 12.94 -1.69 13.27
N SER A 69 11.97 -1.13 12.55
CA SER A 69 11.21 0.03 13.01
C SER A 69 10.33 -0.27 14.22
N THR A 70 9.84 -1.51 14.33
CA THR A 70 8.99 -1.94 15.45
C THR A 70 9.76 -2.70 16.54
N SER A 71 11.04 -2.99 16.33
CA SER A 71 11.80 -3.91 17.20
C SER A 71 11.09 -5.26 17.38
N THR A 72 10.50 -5.79 16.30
CA THR A 72 9.77 -7.07 16.32
C THR A 72 10.69 -8.21 16.74
N GLN A 73 10.27 -8.96 17.76
CA GLN A 73 10.89 -10.20 18.19
C GLN A 73 10.19 -11.36 17.50
N VAL A 74 10.90 -12.03 16.58
CA VAL A 74 10.37 -13.21 15.88
C VAL A 74 10.41 -14.41 16.82
N ILE A 75 9.28 -15.10 16.93
CA ILE A 75 9.14 -16.30 17.76
C ILE A 75 9.69 -17.50 16.99
N THR A 76 10.87 -17.96 17.38
CA THR A 76 11.48 -19.20 16.84
C THR A 76 11.15 -20.41 17.70
N GLN A 77 11.04 -20.22 19.02
CA GLN A 77 10.60 -21.23 19.98
C GLN A 77 9.70 -20.52 21.01
N PRO A 78 8.44 -20.96 21.19
CA PRO A 78 7.51 -20.32 22.12
C PRO A 78 7.97 -20.55 23.57
N ARG A 79 8.05 -19.45 24.33
CA ARG A 79 8.43 -19.44 25.75
C ARG A 79 7.23 -19.27 26.67
N THR A 80 6.13 -18.74 26.14
CA THR A 80 4.89 -18.45 26.87
C THR A 80 3.69 -19.14 26.23
N ARG A 81 2.59 -19.28 26.98
CA ARG A 81 1.32 -19.81 26.43
C ARG A 81 0.78 -18.90 25.32
N HIS A 82 0.95 -17.58 25.43
CA HIS A 82 0.53 -16.63 24.40
C HIS A 82 1.31 -16.82 23.10
N GLU A 83 2.64 -16.99 23.17
CA GLU A 83 3.47 -17.27 21.99
C GLU A 83 3.10 -18.60 21.34
N GLN A 84 2.86 -19.64 22.15
CA GLN A 84 2.44 -20.95 21.65
C GLN A 84 1.08 -20.87 20.95
N TRP A 85 0.10 -20.22 21.56
CA TRP A 85 -1.22 -20.00 20.97
C TRP A 85 -1.12 -19.18 19.68
N LEU A 86 -0.29 -18.13 19.66
CA LEU A 86 -0.10 -17.27 18.50
C LEU A 86 0.46 -18.05 17.31
N LEU A 87 1.50 -18.87 17.53
CA LEU A 87 2.08 -19.73 16.50
C LEU A 87 1.05 -20.72 15.95
N GLN A 88 0.30 -21.41 16.82
CA GLN A 88 -0.72 -22.37 16.41
C GLN A 88 -1.86 -21.71 15.62
N THR A 89 -2.29 -20.53 16.06
CA THR A 89 -3.35 -19.76 15.40
C THR A 89 -2.91 -19.30 14.02
N VAL A 90 -1.70 -18.75 13.89
CA VAL A 90 -1.18 -18.34 12.58
C VAL A 90 -0.96 -19.54 11.67
N GLU A 91 -0.52 -20.68 12.18
CA GLU A 91 -0.39 -21.92 11.41
C GLU A 91 -1.75 -22.42 10.87
N GLU A 92 -2.78 -22.46 11.73
CA GLU A 92 -4.15 -22.81 11.37
C GLU A 92 -4.69 -21.90 10.27
N LEU A 93 -4.62 -20.57 10.49
CA LEU A 93 -5.09 -19.57 9.53
C LEU A 93 -4.32 -19.62 8.20
N SER A 94 -3.01 -19.86 8.25
CA SER A 94 -2.19 -19.99 7.03
C SER A 94 -2.59 -21.20 6.20
N ARG A 95 -2.87 -22.32 6.86
CA ARG A 95 -3.34 -23.55 6.21
C ARG A 95 -4.69 -23.34 5.55
N GLU A 96 -5.64 -22.71 6.24
CA GLU A 96 -6.96 -22.40 5.68
C GLU A 96 -6.90 -21.40 4.53
N ALA A 97 -5.99 -20.41 4.60
CA ALA A 97 -5.76 -19.44 3.54
C ALA A 97 -4.92 -19.97 2.37
N GLY A 98 -4.36 -21.19 2.47
CA GLY A 98 -3.56 -21.82 1.42
C GLY A 98 -2.22 -21.12 1.18
N ILE A 99 -1.58 -20.62 2.23
CA ILE A 99 -0.24 -20.00 2.19
C ILE A 99 0.74 -20.76 3.10
N LYS A 100 2.04 -20.60 2.82
CA LYS A 100 3.06 -21.06 3.76
C LYS A 100 2.98 -20.22 5.03
N MET A 101 3.19 -20.85 6.19
CA MET A 101 3.24 -20.16 7.47
C MET A 101 4.25 -18.99 7.41
N PRO A 102 3.81 -17.75 7.67
CA PRO A 102 4.70 -16.60 7.75
C PRO A 102 5.56 -16.68 9.02
N GLU A 103 6.60 -15.88 9.07
CA GLU A 103 7.25 -15.61 10.35
C GLU A 103 6.25 -14.94 11.29
N VAL A 104 6.30 -15.30 12.57
CA VAL A 104 5.41 -14.76 13.59
C VAL A 104 6.23 -13.97 14.59
N GLY A 105 5.80 -12.74 14.89
CA GLY A 105 6.52 -11.89 15.83
C GLY A 105 5.62 -11.15 16.80
N ILE A 106 6.23 -10.69 17.89
CA ILE A 106 5.62 -9.76 18.85
C ILE A 106 6.51 -8.52 18.90
N PHE A 107 5.91 -7.34 18.94
CA PHE A 107 6.66 -6.10 19.12
C PHE A 107 6.19 -5.33 20.37
N PRO A 108 7.12 -4.67 21.09
CA PRO A 108 6.86 -4.08 22.39
C PRO A 108 6.18 -2.70 22.25
N ALA A 109 4.92 -2.70 21.83
CA ALA A 109 4.09 -1.50 21.80
C ALA A 109 2.86 -1.68 22.69
N TYR A 110 2.51 -0.60 23.39
CA TYR A 110 1.30 -0.58 24.22
C TYR A 110 0.05 -0.43 23.36
N GLU A 111 0.11 0.29 22.26
CA GLU A 111 -1.01 0.49 21.36
C GLU A 111 -1.41 -0.83 20.69
N ALA A 112 -2.71 -1.12 20.62
CA ALA A 112 -3.20 -2.32 19.96
C ALA A 112 -2.93 -2.23 18.45
N ASN A 113 -2.12 -3.14 17.92
CA ASN A 113 -1.77 -3.13 16.50
C ASN A 113 -1.30 -4.52 16.05
N ALA A 114 -1.50 -4.82 14.78
CA ALA A 114 -0.94 -5.99 14.14
C ALA A 114 -0.64 -5.63 12.68
N PHE A 115 0.32 -6.30 12.05
CA PHE A 115 0.62 -6.05 10.65
C PHE A 115 1.17 -7.30 9.96
N ALA A 116 0.90 -7.39 8.66
CA ALA A 116 1.56 -8.31 7.75
C ALA A 116 2.41 -7.59 6.71
N THR A 117 3.59 -8.15 6.41
CA THR A 117 4.44 -7.65 5.32
C THR A 117 5.27 -8.76 4.69
N GLY A 118 5.65 -8.58 3.43
CA GLY A 118 6.44 -9.56 2.68
C GLY A 118 6.31 -9.36 1.18
N TRP A 119 7.42 -9.52 0.46
CA TRP A 119 7.46 -9.44 -1.00
C TRP A 119 6.83 -10.68 -1.66
N ASN A 120 6.70 -11.78 -0.90
CA ASN A 120 6.14 -13.04 -1.36
C ASN A 120 5.21 -13.59 -0.28
N LYS A 121 4.04 -14.10 -0.70
CA LYS A 121 3.09 -14.76 0.21
C LYS A 121 3.66 -15.98 0.94
N ASN A 122 4.76 -16.55 0.43
CA ASN A 122 5.48 -17.68 1.04
C ASN A 122 6.70 -17.24 1.87
N ASP A 123 6.95 -15.94 1.98
CA ASP A 123 8.04 -15.33 2.76
C ASP A 123 7.54 -14.00 3.35
N ALA A 124 6.49 -14.13 4.18
CA ALA A 124 5.88 -13.01 4.88
C ALA A 124 6.24 -13.02 6.37
N LEU A 125 5.91 -11.93 7.04
CA LEU A 125 5.94 -11.71 8.47
C LEU A 125 4.53 -11.27 8.88
N VAL A 126 4.01 -11.87 9.95
CA VAL A 126 2.84 -11.38 10.67
C VAL A 126 3.30 -11.07 12.10
N ALA A 127 3.02 -9.87 12.58
CA ALA A 127 3.39 -9.47 13.92
C ALA A 127 2.25 -8.78 14.65
N VAL A 128 2.20 -8.95 15.96
CA VAL A 128 1.16 -8.38 16.84
C VAL A 128 1.82 -7.61 17.98
N SER A 129 1.22 -6.50 18.40
CA SER A 129 1.73 -5.73 19.52
C SER A 129 1.47 -6.46 20.84
N GLN A 130 2.38 -6.25 21.79
CA GLN A 130 2.19 -6.75 23.15
C GLN A 130 0.88 -6.22 23.77
N GLY A 131 0.56 -4.95 23.56
CA GLY A 131 -0.66 -4.34 24.07
C GLY A 131 -1.95 -4.97 23.53
N MET A 132 -1.97 -5.39 22.26
CA MET A 132 -3.10 -6.12 21.70
C MET A 132 -3.24 -7.50 22.37
N LEU A 133 -2.15 -8.24 22.54
CA LEU A 133 -2.17 -9.56 23.20
C LEU A 133 -2.63 -9.50 24.66
N GLU A 134 -2.39 -8.39 25.35
CA GLU A 134 -2.75 -8.20 26.76
C GLU A 134 -4.19 -7.73 26.97
N ARG A 135 -4.75 -6.94 26.04
CA ARG A 135 -6.05 -6.29 26.22
C ARG A 135 -7.19 -6.90 25.41
N PHE A 136 -6.88 -7.56 24.30
CA PHE A 136 -7.90 -8.16 23.43
C PHE A 136 -8.12 -9.62 23.82
N SER A 137 -9.33 -10.10 23.63
CA SER A 137 -9.65 -11.52 23.77
C SER A 137 -9.01 -12.35 22.65
N TYR A 138 -8.80 -13.65 22.89
CA TYR A 138 -8.23 -14.55 21.89
C TYR A 138 -9.01 -14.58 20.58
N ASP A 139 -10.35 -14.47 20.62
CA ASP A 139 -11.19 -14.43 19.43
C ASP A 139 -10.98 -13.14 18.62
N GLU A 140 -10.89 -11.99 19.30
CA GLU A 140 -10.60 -10.72 18.65
C GLU A 140 -9.20 -10.72 18.01
N VAL A 141 -8.19 -11.22 18.74
CA VAL A 141 -6.82 -11.34 18.20
C VAL A 141 -6.78 -12.33 17.03
N LYS A 142 -7.47 -13.48 17.11
CA LYS A 142 -7.58 -14.43 15.99
C LYS A 142 -8.22 -13.78 14.76
N ALA A 143 -9.23 -12.94 14.95
CA ALA A 143 -9.87 -12.21 13.86
C ALA A 143 -8.95 -11.16 13.20
N VAL A 144 -8.17 -10.42 14.00
CA VAL A 144 -7.16 -9.50 13.50
C VAL A 144 -6.06 -10.25 12.74
N LEU A 145 -5.55 -11.36 13.28
CA LEU A 145 -4.56 -12.19 12.57
C LEU A 145 -5.11 -12.77 11.26
N ALA A 146 -6.39 -13.17 11.25
CA ALA A 146 -7.05 -13.65 10.05
C ALA A 146 -7.18 -12.55 8.98
N HIS A 147 -7.44 -11.30 9.38
CA HIS A 147 -7.40 -10.14 8.50
C HIS A 147 -6.00 -9.94 7.88
N GLU A 148 -4.95 -9.96 8.71
CA GLU A 148 -3.55 -9.83 8.26
C GLU A 148 -3.12 -10.97 7.33
N ILE A 149 -3.50 -12.21 7.64
CA ILE A 149 -3.29 -13.38 6.77
C ILE A 149 -4.06 -13.22 5.46
N GLY A 150 -5.25 -12.61 5.49
CA GLY A 150 -6.00 -12.21 4.31
C GLY A 150 -5.17 -11.32 3.37
N HIS A 151 -4.43 -10.35 3.91
CA HIS A 151 -3.54 -9.51 3.11
C HIS A 151 -2.42 -10.29 2.43
N VAL A 152 -1.77 -11.18 3.18
CA VAL A 152 -0.69 -12.04 2.65
C VAL A 152 -1.22 -12.97 1.56
N ALA A 153 -2.35 -13.63 1.81
CA ALA A 153 -2.95 -14.59 0.89
C ALA A 153 -3.43 -13.93 -0.42
N ASN A 154 -3.94 -12.70 -0.34
CA ASN A 154 -4.36 -11.93 -1.51
C ASN A 154 -3.18 -11.35 -2.31
N GLY A 155 -1.96 -11.31 -1.75
CA GLY A 155 -0.78 -10.75 -2.42
C GLY A 155 -0.81 -9.23 -2.47
N ASP A 156 -1.31 -8.63 -1.40
CA ASP A 156 -1.66 -7.22 -1.34
C ASP A 156 -0.44 -6.29 -1.41
N MET A 157 0.66 -6.66 -0.75
CA MET A 157 1.92 -5.92 -0.76
C MET A 157 2.48 -5.80 -2.18
N VAL A 158 2.50 -6.90 -2.93
CA VAL A 158 2.97 -6.91 -4.34
C VAL A 158 2.02 -6.12 -5.22
N THR A 159 0.71 -6.31 -5.04
CA THR A 159 -0.30 -5.62 -5.85
C THR A 159 -0.18 -4.10 -5.69
N LEU A 160 -0.07 -3.62 -4.44
CA LEU A 160 0.16 -2.21 -4.17
C LEU A 160 1.47 -1.69 -4.75
N ALA A 161 2.57 -2.44 -4.60
CA ALA A 161 3.85 -2.02 -5.15
C ALA A 161 3.78 -1.85 -6.68
N LEU A 162 3.12 -2.76 -7.38
CA LEU A 162 2.94 -2.68 -8.83
C LEU A 162 2.02 -1.51 -9.25
N VAL A 163 0.92 -1.26 -8.53
CA VAL A 163 0.08 -0.08 -8.74
C VAL A 163 0.88 1.21 -8.51
N GLN A 164 1.65 1.27 -7.43
CA GLN A 164 2.51 2.42 -7.12
C GLN A 164 3.58 2.64 -8.19
N GLY A 165 4.16 1.56 -8.72
CA GLY A 165 5.12 1.61 -9.82
C GLY A 165 4.55 2.32 -11.05
N VAL A 166 3.36 1.91 -11.51
CA VAL A 166 2.66 2.55 -12.63
C VAL A 166 2.28 4.00 -12.33
N VAL A 167 1.74 4.26 -11.14
CA VAL A 167 1.39 5.63 -10.72
C VAL A 167 2.62 6.54 -10.74
N ASN A 168 3.73 6.11 -10.15
CA ASN A 168 4.98 6.86 -10.14
C ASN A 168 5.51 7.11 -11.54
N THR A 169 5.44 6.11 -12.43
CA THR A 169 5.83 6.25 -13.83
C THR A 169 5.08 7.37 -14.53
N PHE A 170 3.75 7.41 -14.40
CA PHE A 170 2.95 8.44 -15.06
C PHE A 170 3.12 9.82 -14.44
N VAL A 171 3.20 9.92 -13.11
CA VAL A 171 3.49 11.19 -12.42
C VAL A 171 4.81 11.78 -12.93
N MET A 172 5.88 10.98 -12.93
CA MET A 172 7.19 11.42 -13.40
C MET A 172 7.21 11.76 -14.89
N PHE A 173 6.52 10.99 -15.72
CA PHE A 173 6.45 11.17 -17.16
C PHE A 173 5.77 12.48 -17.53
N PHE A 174 4.55 12.70 -17.01
CA PHE A 174 3.79 13.92 -17.31
C PHE A 174 4.40 15.16 -16.66
N ALA A 175 4.97 15.07 -15.46
CA ALA A 175 5.65 16.19 -14.85
C ALA A 175 6.86 16.67 -15.67
N ARG A 176 7.63 15.75 -16.25
CA ARG A 176 8.76 16.09 -17.15
C ARG A 176 8.28 16.69 -18.47
N ILE A 177 7.17 16.21 -19.03
CA ILE A 177 6.55 16.83 -20.20
C ILE A 177 6.13 18.28 -19.90
N ILE A 178 5.43 18.50 -18.78
CA ILE A 178 4.98 19.82 -18.34
C ILE A 178 6.20 20.72 -18.10
N GLY A 179 7.22 20.24 -17.41
CA GLY A 179 8.45 20.98 -17.16
C GLY A 179 9.14 21.46 -18.43
N ASN A 180 9.29 20.58 -19.43
CA ASN A 180 9.90 20.96 -20.71
C ASN A 180 9.01 21.93 -21.49
N PHE A 181 7.68 21.73 -21.47
CA PHE A 181 6.75 22.65 -22.12
C PHE A 181 6.81 24.05 -21.50
N VAL A 182 6.83 24.16 -20.18
CA VAL A 182 6.95 25.44 -19.47
C VAL A 182 8.28 26.12 -19.82
N ASP A 183 9.41 25.40 -19.72
CA ASP A 183 10.74 25.97 -19.97
C ASP A 183 10.92 26.46 -21.42
N LYS A 184 10.48 25.64 -22.40
CA LYS A 184 10.72 25.90 -23.83
C LYS A 184 9.66 26.76 -24.50
N VAL A 185 8.39 26.59 -24.13
CA VAL A 185 7.28 27.28 -24.81
C VAL A 185 6.89 28.57 -24.10
N ILE A 186 6.78 28.52 -22.77
CA ILE A 186 6.34 29.69 -21.99
C ILE A 186 7.51 30.63 -21.73
N PHE A 187 8.63 30.10 -21.24
CA PHE A 187 9.82 30.90 -20.91
C PHE A 187 10.77 31.09 -22.10
N LYS A 188 10.52 30.44 -23.24
CA LYS A 188 11.30 30.55 -24.49
C LYS A 188 12.81 30.39 -24.26
N ASN A 189 13.19 29.50 -23.36
CA ASN A 189 14.59 29.28 -23.04
C ASN A 189 15.30 28.57 -24.21
N GLU A 190 16.21 29.28 -24.88
CA GLU A 190 16.98 28.76 -26.01
C GLU A 190 18.22 27.94 -25.57
N GLY A 191 18.66 28.08 -24.32
CA GLY A 191 19.71 27.25 -23.71
C GLY A 191 19.22 25.84 -23.33
N GLY A 192 20.08 25.02 -22.71
CA GLY A 192 19.67 23.73 -22.12
C GLY A 192 18.57 23.88 -21.05
N ARG A 193 18.28 22.82 -20.27
CA ARG A 193 17.21 22.88 -19.25
C ARG A 193 17.47 24.00 -18.24
N GLY A 194 16.60 25.00 -18.21
CA GLY A 194 16.70 26.17 -17.35
C GLY A 194 16.10 25.93 -15.96
N ILE A 195 16.15 26.95 -15.10
CA ILE A 195 15.54 26.90 -13.76
C ILE A 195 14.02 26.69 -13.83
N ALA A 196 13.37 27.23 -14.87
CA ALA A 196 11.93 27.09 -15.08
C ALA A 196 11.53 25.62 -15.30
N TYR A 197 12.34 24.84 -16.02
CA TYR A 197 12.15 23.38 -16.13
C TYR A 197 12.07 22.69 -14.76
N PHE A 198 13.04 22.95 -13.87
CA PHE A 198 13.10 22.27 -12.58
C PHE A 198 11.94 22.69 -11.68
N VAL A 199 11.65 23.99 -11.61
CA VAL A 199 10.53 24.52 -10.80
C VAL A 199 9.21 23.96 -11.29
N ALA A 200 8.95 23.99 -12.60
CA ALA A 200 7.72 23.48 -13.19
C ALA A 200 7.59 21.95 -13.04
N THR A 201 8.69 21.20 -13.19
CA THR A 201 8.68 19.75 -13.00
C THR A 201 8.36 19.39 -11.56
N ILE A 202 9.03 20.00 -10.58
CA ILE A 202 8.79 19.74 -9.15
C ILE A 202 7.33 20.10 -8.79
N PHE A 203 6.86 21.26 -9.22
CA PHE A 203 5.47 21.67 -8.98
C PHE A 203 4.48 20.67 -9.60
N ALA A 204 4.71 20.24 -10.83
CA ALA A 204 3.88 19.24 -11.49
C ALA A 204 3.95 17.88 -10.78
N GLU A 205 5.11 17.43 -10.31
CA GLU A 205 5.26 16.18 -9.54
C GLU A 205 4.45 16.24 -8.23
N LEU A 206 4.45 17.37 -7.52
CA LEU A 206 3.65 17.54 -6.31
C LEU A 206 2.15 17.48 -6.58
N VAL A 207 1.67 18.22 -7.60
CA VAL A 207 0.24 18.26 -7.95
C VAL A 207 -0.22 16.90 -8.48
N LEU A 208 0.49 16.33 -9.45
CA LEU A 208 0.14 15.04 -10.04
C LEU A 208 0.28 13.91 -9.02
N GLY A 209 1.31 13.93 -8.18
CA GLY A 209 1.50 12.97 -7.10
C GLY A 209 0.37 13.01 -6.08
N PHE A 210 -0.07 14.21 -5.68
CA PHE A 210 -1.25 14.37 -4.83
C PHE A 210 -2.50 13.79 -5.48
N LEU A 211 -2.79 14.12 -6.74
CA LEU A 211 -3.94 13.57 -7.45
C LEU A 211 -3.86 12.04 -7.60
N ALA A 212 -2.68 11.53 -7.95
CA ALA A 212 -2.48 10.09 -8.15
C ALA A 212 -2.54 9.30 -6.83
N SER A 213 -2.27 9.93 -5.68
CA SER A 213 -2.47 9.31 -4.38
C SER A 213 -3.93 8.91 -4.14
N ALA A 214 -4.91 9.61 -4.72
CA ALA A 214 -6.31 9.21 -4.61
C ALA A 214 -6.58 7.82 -5.22
N ILE A 215 -5.84 7.45 -6.29
CA ILE A 215 -5.91 6.13 -6.93
C ILE A 215 -5.36 5.07 -5.99
N THR A 216 -4.17 5.29 -5.42
CA THR A 216 -3.52 4.32 -4.52
C THR A 216 -4.33 4.14 -3.24
N MET A 217 -4.88 5.22 -2.68
CA MET A 217 -5.78 5.19 -1.53
C MET A 217 -7.08 4.45 -1.82
N TRP A 218 -7.66 4.58 -3.02
CA TRP A 218 -8.84 3.81 -3.42
C TRP A 218 -8.56 2.31 -3.47
N PHE A 219 -7.44 1.89 -4.06
CA PHE A 219 -7.00 0.49 -4.05
C PHE A 219 -6.75 -0.01 -2.63
N SER A 220 -6.19 0.84 -1.76
CA SER A 220 -5.98 0.50 -0.35
C SER A 220 -7.29 0.20 0.36
N ARG A 221 -8.30 1.09 0.29
CA ARG A 221 -9.60 0.88 0.95
C ARG A 221 -10.32 -0.38 0.49
N LYS A 222 -10.33 -0.67 -0.82
CA LYS A 222 -11.00 -1.87 -1.37
C LYS A 222 -10.41 -3.17 -0.80
N ARG A 223 -9.12 -3.13 -0.46
CA ARG A 223 -8.36 -4.26 0.05
C ARG A 223 -8.67 -4.55 1.52
N GLU A 224 -8.87 -3.50 2.32
CA GLU A 224 -9.29 -3.61 3.72
C GLU A 224 -10.62 -4.37 3.83
N PHE A 225 -11.63 -4.03 3.02
CA PHE A 225 -12.92 -4.75 3.02
C PHE A 225 -12.77 -6.24 2.67
N ARG A 226 -11.84 -6.59 1.77
CA ARG A 226 -11.55 -7.99 1.43
C ARG A 226 -10.81 -8.72 2.55
N ALA A 227 -9.93 -8.03 3.27
CA ALA A 227 -9.25 -8.58 4.42
C ALA A 227 -10.20 -8.74 5.62
N ASP A 228 -11.15 -7.81 5.82
CA ASP A 228 -12.26 -7.98 6.77
C ASP A 228 -13.12 -9.19 6.45
N GLU A 229 -13.38 -9.40 5.16
CA GLU A 229 -14.11 -10.57 4.69
C GLU A 229 -13.36 -11.87 5.02
N ALA A 230 -12.02 -11.88 4.89
CA ALA A 230 -11.17 -12.99 5.28
C ALA A 230 -11.17 -13.20 6.80
N GLY A 231 -11.04 -12.13 7.59
CA GLY A 231 -11.17 -12.16 9.05
C GLY A 231 -12.48 -12.79 9.50
N ALA A 232 -13.60 -12.35 8.94
CA ALA A 232 -14.91 -12.91 9.24
C ALA A 232 -15.10 -14.36 8.76
N ARG A 233 -14.47 -14.75 7.63
CA ARG A 233 -14.54 -16.13 7.11
C ARG A 233 -13.76 -17.12 7.98
N LEU A 234 -12.57 -16.72 8.45
CA LEU A 234 -11.63 -17.62 9.14
C LEU A 234 -11.79 -17.59 10.67
N ALA A 235 -12.18 -16.45 11.25
CA ALA A 235 -12.33 -16.29 12.70
C ALA A 235 -13.78 -16.04 13.15
N GLY A 236 -14.70 -15.82 12.21
CA GLY A 236 -16.11 -15.54 12.48
C GLY A 236 -16.45 -14.05 12.46
N THR A 237 -17.63 -13.72 11.90
CA THR A 237 -18.10 -12.34 11.74
C THR A 237 -18.23 -11.60 13.08
N GLY A 238 -18.70 -12.28 14.13
CA GLY A 238 -18.85 -11.69 15.47
C GLY A 238 -17.51 -11.28 16.07
N ALA A 239 -16.50 -12.15 15.98
CA ALA A 239 -15.15 -11.87 16.47
C ALA A 239 -14.49 -10.70 15.73
N MET A 240 -14.65 -10.64 14.40
CA MET A 240 -14.13 -9.52 13.60
C MET A 240 -14.82 -8.20 13.94
N ILE A 241 -16.14 -8.20 14.13
CA ILE A 241 -16.88 -7.00 14.56
C ILE A 241 -16.41 -6.56 15.95
N ALA A 242 -16.27 -7.49 16.90
CA ALA A 242 -15.79 -7.19 18.25
C ALA A 242 -14.40 -6.57 18.22
N ALA A 243 -13.46 -7.14 17.45
CA ALA A 243 -12.11 -6.60 17.30
C ALA A 243 -12.11 -5.15 16.75
N LEU A 244 -12.91 -4.87 15.71
CA LEU A 244 -13.04 -3.52 15.16
C LEU A 244 -13.67 -2.53 16.15
N GLN A 245 -14.65 -2.98 16.94
CA GLN A 245 -15.27 -2.16 17.98
C GLN A 245 -14.28 -1.84 19.12
N HIS A 246 -13.46 -2.81 19.50
CA HIS A 246 -12.43 -2.64 20.52
C HIS A 246 -11.34 -1.66 20.04
N LEU A 247 -10.84 -1.85 18.81
CA LEU A 247 -9.92 -0.89 18.16
C LEU A 247 -10.51 0.52 18.11
N ARG A 248 -11.82 0.64 17.85
CA ARG A 248 -12.51 1.94 17.88
C ARG A 248 -12.50 2.55 19.28
N SER A 249 -12.74 1.75 20.33
CA SER A 249 -12.72 2.28 21.70
C SER A 249 -11.34 2.78 22.15
N GLU A 250 -10.27 2.31 21.51
CA GLU A 250 -8.91 2.81 21.72
C GLU A 250 -8.57 4.05 20.85
N GLN A 251 -9.46 4.50 19.94
CA GLN A 251 -9.26 5.73 19.16
C GLN A 251 -9.28 6.96 20.07
N GLY A 252 -8.16 7.69 20.14
CA GLY A 252 -8.00 8.88 20.97
C GLY A 252 -6.99 8.72 22.11
N LEU A 253 -6.46 7.52 22.33
CA LEU A 253 -5.26 7.35 23.13
C LEU A 253 -4.04 7.93 22.38
N PRO A 254 -3.05 8.52 23.08
CA PRO A 254 -1.80 8.96 22.45
C PRO A 254 -1.14 7.77 21.75
N VAL A 255 -0.90 7.91 20.43
CA VAL A 255 -0.20 6.90 19.64
C VAL A 255 1.26 7.34 19.47
N HIS A 256 2.19 6.53 19.95
CA HIS A 256 3.63 6.77 19.85
C HIS A 256 4.30 6.03 18.69
N MET A 257 3.53 5.27 17.90
CA MET A 257 4.04 4.57 16.71
C MET A 257 4.01 5.42 15.44
N PRO A 258 4.98 5.20 14.51
CA PRO A 258 4.97 5.85 13.19
C PRO A 258 3.68 5.61 12.41
N ASP A 259 3.17 6.63 11.71
CA ASP A 259 1.93 6.56 10.91
C ASP A 259 1.96 5.50 9.79
N SER A 260 3.15 5.10 9.33
CA SER A 260 3.30 4.03 8.33
C SER A 260 3.09 2.62 8.90
N LEU A 261 3.05 2.49 10.23
CA LEU A 261 2.94 1.21 10.94
C LEU A 261 1.61 1.07 11.69
N THR A 262 0.78 2.11 11.75
CA THR A 262 -0.57 2.06 12.34
C THR A 262 -1.56 1.38 11.39
N ALA A 263 -1.63 0.05 11.44
CA ALA A 263 -2.35 -0.76 10.46
C ALA A 263 -3.89 -0.64 10.52
N PHE A 264 -4.45 -0.08 11.60
CA PHE A 264 -5.89 -0.07 11.85
C PHE A 264 -6.57 1.30 11.82
N GLY A 265 -5.92 2.33 11.26
CA GLY A 265 -6.54 3.66 11.12
C GLY A 265 -6.91 4.30 12.48
N ILE A 266 -6.22 3.94 13.56
CA ILE A 266 -6.47 4.40 14.93
C ILE A 266 -6.33 5.94 15.04
N ASN A 267 -5.56 6.57 14.15
CA ASN A 267 -5.36 8.03 14.07
C ASN A 267 -6.41 8.77 13.18
N GLY A 268 -7.41 8.07 12.66
CA GLY A 268 -8.39 8.63 11.72
C GLY A 268 -9.61 9.22 12.39
N GLY A 269 -9.53 10.41 13.00
CA GLY A 269 -10.72 11.20 13.30
C GLY A 269 -11.63 11.31 12.06
N ILE A 270 -12.95 11.38 12.24
CA ILE A 270 -13.94 11.39 11.14
C ILE A 270 -13.67 12.59 10.20
N LYS A 271 -12.87 12.38 9.15
CA LYS A 271 -12.57 13.41 8.14
C LYS A 271 -13.66 13.39 7.06
N GLN A 272 -14.46 14.45 6.99
CA GLN A 272 -15.53 14.60 5.99
C GLN A 272 -15.04 15.26 4.69
N GLY A 273 -15.75 15.03 3.58
CA GLY A 273 -15.48 15.69 2.28
C GLY A 273 -14.30 15.11 1.50
N MET A 274 -13.53 15.97 0.80
CA MET A 274 -12.39 15.58 -0.04
C MET A 274 -11.31 14.81 0.72
N ALA A 275 -11.19 15.04 2.03
CA ALA A 275 -10.26 14.30 2.89
C ALA A 275 -10.52 12.78 2.88
N ARG A 276 -11.74 12.33 2.56
CA ARG A 276 -12.07 10.89 2.43
C ARG A 276 -11.34 10.20 1.29
N LEU A 277 -11.10 10.92 0.19
CA LEU A 277 -10.42 10.36 -0.98
C LEU A 277 -8.96 10.01 -0.65
N PHE A 278 -8.36 10.72 0.31
CA PHE A 278 -6.97 10.59 0.73
C PHE A 278 -6.78 9.73 1.99
N MET A 279 -7.81 9.03 2.47
CA MET A 279 -7.67 8.07 3.58
C MET A 279 -7.18 6.71 3.09
N SER A 280 -6.13 6.17 3.72
CA SER A 280 -5.54 4.85 3.42
C SER A 280 -6.38 3.68 3.92
N HIS A 281 -7.12 3.89 5.01
CA HIS A 281 -8.06 2.93 5.59
C HIS A 281 -9.47 3.53 5.62
N PRO A 282 -10.52 2.73 5.33
CA PRO A 282 -11.90 3.17 5.50
C PRO A 282 -12.23 3.30 7.00
N PRO A 283 -13.20 4.17 7.37
CA PRO A 283 -13.66 4.30 8.75
C PRO A 283 -14.07 2.96 9.35
N LEU A 284 -13.80 2.75 10.64
CA LEU A 284 -14.13 1.50 11.33
C LEU A 284 -15.64 1.23 11.29
N GLU A 285 -16.49 2.26 11.38
CA GLU A 285 -17.94 2.15 11.22
C GLU A 285 -18.34 1.53 9.89
N GLU A 286 -17.73 1.97 8.78
CA GLU A 286 -18.06 1.45 7.44
C GLU A 286 -17.67 -0.02 7.32
N ARG A 287 -16.53 -0.43 7.90
CA ARG A 287 -16.08 -1.82 7.95
C ARG A 287 -17.03 -2.68 8.79
N ILE A 288 -17.41 -2.20 9.98
CA ILE A 288 -18.36 -2.89 10.87
C ILE A 288 -19.72 -3.05 10.19
N ASP A 289 -20.24 -2.00 9.56
CA ASP A 289 -21.53 -2.05 8.87
C ASP A 289 -21.50 -2.97 7.65
N ALA A 290 -20.39 -3.02 6.91
CA ALA A 290 -20.20 -3.97 5.82
C ALA A 290 -20.24 -5.43 6.32
N LEU A 291 -19.62 -5.71 7.47
CA LEU A 291 -19.66 -7.04 8.10
C LEU A 291 -21.05 -7.41 8.63
N ARG A 292 -21.78 -6.45 9.22
CA ARG A 292 -23.14 -6.67 9.70
C ARG A 292 -24.13 -7.02 8.60
N ARG A 293 -24.00 -6.41 7.41
CA ARG A 293 -24.87 -6.72 6.26
C ARG A 293 -24.64 -8.10 5.65
N ARG A 294 -23.56 -8.78 6.05
CA ARG A 294 -23.17 -10.08 5.53
C ARG A 294 -23.75 -11.25 6.35
N GLY A 295 -24.02 -11.02 7.64
CA GLY A 295 -24.66 -11.98 8.55
C GLY A 295 -26.17 -11.81 8.55
#